data_AF-A0A0C3B8C3-F1
#
_entry.id   AF-A0A0C3B8C3-F1
#
_cell.length_a   1.000
_cell.length_b   1.000
_cell.length_c   1.000
_cell.angle_alpha   90.00
_cell.angle_beta   90.00
_cell.angle_gamma   90.00
#
_symmetry.space_group_name_H-M   'P 1'
#
loop_
_entity.id
_entity.type
_entity.pdbx_description
1 polymer ?
#
loop_
_entity_poly.entity_id
_entity_poly.type
_entity_poly.pdbx_seq_one_letter_code
_entity_poly.pdbx_strand_id
1 'polypeptide(L)'
;MNYPDVKRTILRSSLPLRLVERLQDHDVDVVKPIVSVFCVLFSQGHIHQGIVQVILDALKTFDNEDPSIQACGATILVVMAGNANRRNILCEVCAIHASFRLFMRNASPQDADTFLQRMEYFGLLKEL
;
A
#
# COMPACT_ATOMS: atom_id res chain seq x y z
N MET A 1 -18.66 13.66 -19.62
CA MET A 1 -17.58 14.49 -20.20
C MET A 1 -16.25 13.87 -19.80
N ASN A 2 -15.38 13.57 -20.75
CA ASN A 2 -14.06 13.02 -20.51
C ASN A 2 -13.06 14.17 -20.69
N TYR A 3 -12.39 14.62 -19.61
CA TYR A 3 -11.39 15.69 -19.66
C TYR A 3 -9.98 15.08 -19.52
N PRO A 4 -9.41 14.54 -20.61
CA PRO A 4 -8.13 13.84 -20.57
C PRO A 4 -6.98 14.73 -20.09
N ASP A 5 -7.06 16.04 -20.32
CA ASP A 5 -6.03 17.01 -19.90
C ASP A 5 -6.08 17.32 -18.41
N VAL A 6 -7.28 17.36 -17.82
CA VAL A 6 -7.47 17.49 -16.37
C VAL A 6 -6.99 16.21 -15.68
N LYS A 7 -7.34 15.04 -16.22
CA LYS A 7 -6.85 13.75 -15.71
C LYS A 7 -5.32 13.69 -15.73
N ARG A 8 -4.67 14.03 -16.85
CA ARG A 8 -3.20 14.07 -16.93
C ARG A 8 -2.57 15.06 -15.96
N THR A 9 -3.13 16.25 -15.82
CA THR A 9 -2.59 17.29 -14.93
C THR A 9 -2.67 16.87 -13.47
N ILE A 10 -3.78 16.26 -13.04
CA ILE A 10 -3.93 15.73 -11.69
C ILE A 10 -2.95 14.59 -11.43
N LEU A 11 -2.79 13.66 -12.38
CA LEU A 11 -1.88 12.52 -12.24
C LEU A 11 -0.39 12.90 -12.27
N ARG A 12 -0.04 14.03 -12.92
CA ARG A 12 1.33 14.58 -12.94
C ARG A 12 1.64 15.48 -11.74
N SER A 13 0.65 15.80 -10.90
CA SER A 13 0.86 16.59 -9.69
C SER A 13 1.41 15.73 -8.54
N SER A 14 1.74 16.33 -7.40
CA SER A 14 2.13 15.62 -6.18
C SER A 14 0.97 14.89 -5.48
N LEU A 15 -0.24 14.93 -6.06
CA LEU A 15 -1.44 14.30 -5.50
C LEU A 15 -1.27 12.79 -5.24
N PRO A 16 -0.67 11.97 -6.13
CA PRO A 16 -0.46 10.55 -5.86
C PRO A 16 0.39 10.28 -4.62
N LEU A 17 1.37 11.15 -4.32
CA LEU A 17 2.25 11.00 -3.16
C LEU A 17 1.51 11.37 -1.86
N ARG A 18 0.81 12.52 -1.88
CA ARG A 18 -0.03 12.97 -0.75
C ARG A 18 -1.17 11.99 -0.47
N LEU A 19 -1.64 11.28 -1.49
CA LEU A 19 -2.71 10.30 -1.34
C LEU A 19 -2.25 9.09 -0.53
N VAL A 20 -1.00 8.62 -0.72
CA VAL A 20 -0.40 7.55 0.08
C VAL A 20 -0.26 7.97 1.54
N GLU A 21 0.24 9.17 1.81
CA GLU A 21 0.36 9.71 3.18
C GLU A 21 -1.01 9.76 3.88
N ARG A 22 -2.07 10.12 3.15
CA ARG A 22 -3.42 10.25 3.71
C ARG A 22 -4.13 8.91 3.93
N LEU A 23 -3.59 7.78 3.45
CA LEU A 23 -4.10 6.45 3.81
C LEU A 23 -3.82 6.11 5.27
N GLN A 24 -2.90 6.82 5.92
CA GLN A 24 -2.54 6.64 7.34
C GLN A 24 -3.44 7.43 8.30
N ASP A 25 -4.45 8.15 7.80
CA ASP A 25 -5.38 8.90 8.64
C ASP A 25 -6.15 7.93 9.57
N HIS A 26 -6.54 8.40 10.76
CA HIS A 26 -7.25 7.58 11.74
C HIS A 26 -8.77 7.74 11.65
N ASP A 27 -9.24 8.73 10.89
CA ASP A 27 -10.67 8.95 10.66
C ASP A 27 -11.18 8.10 9.50
N VAL A 28 -12.06 7.15 9.79
CA VAL A 28 -12.70 6.24 8.82
C VAL A 28 -13.42 7.01 7.71
N ASP A 29 -14.06 8.13 8.04
CA ASP A 29 -14.82 8.92 7.07
C ASP A 29 -13.89 9.64 6.09
N VAL A 30 -12.64 9.84 6.48
CA VAL A 30 -11.56 10.35 5.63
C VAL A 30 -10.89 9.23 4.84
N VAL A 31 -10.58 8.10 5.48
CA VAL A 31 -9.80 7.01 4.86
C VAL A 31 -10.59 6.28 3.77
N LYS A 32 -11.88 5.97 3.99
CA LYS A 32 -12.71 5.23 3.01
C LYS A 32 -12.71 5.83 1.59
N PRO A 33 -12.99 7.14 1.39
CA PRO A 33 -12.95 7.73 0.05
C PRO A 33 -11.53 7.73 -0.52
N ILE A 34 -10.50 7.91 0.32
CA ILE A 34 -9.10 7.92 -0.12
C ILE A 34 -8.66 6.54 -0.59
N VAL A 35 -9.03 5.47 0.12
CA VAL A 35 -8.81 4.08 -0.28
C VAL A 35 -9.45 3.81 -1.64
N SER A 36 -10.68 4.27 -1.85
CA SER A 36 -11.38 4.10 -3.13
C SER A 36 -10.64 4.77 -4.29
N VAL A 37 -10.18 6.01 -4.08
CA VAL A 37 -9.38 6.74 -5.08
C VAL A 37 -8.03 6.05 -5.30
N PHE A 38 -7.35 5.62 -4.23
CA PHE A 38 -6.09 4.88 -4.29
C PHE A 38 -6.24 3.64 -5.17
N CYS A 39 -7.23 2.80 -4.88
CA CYS A 39 -7.45 1.55 -5.60
C CYS A 39 -7.66 1.79 -7.10
N VAL A 40 -8.45 2.79 -7.47
CA VAL A 40 -8.66 3.16 -8.88
C VAL A 40 -7.36 3.60 -9.54
N LEU A 41 -6.58 4.48 -8.89
CA LEU A 41 -5.30 4.97 -9.42
C LEU A 41 -4.25 3.86 -9.52
N PHE A 42 -4.20 2.98 -8.52
CA PHE A 42 -3.29 1.85 -8.48
C PHE A 42 -3.62 0.84 -9.59
N SER A 43 -4.89 0.48 -9.78
CA SER A 43 -5.33 -0.41 -10.87
C SER A 43 -5.07 0.18 -12.25
N GLN A 44 -5.07 1.50 -12.38
CA GLN A 44 -4.71 2.20 -13.63
C GLN A 44 -3.19 2.37 -13.83
N GLY A 45 -2.38 1.90 -12.88
CA GLY A 45 -0.93 2.00 -12.95
C GLY A 45 -0.42 3.44 -12.82
N HIS A 46 -1.05 4.26 -11.98
CA HIS A 46 -0.64 5.66 -11.75
C HIS A 46 0.14 5.87 -10.45
N ILE A 47 0.18 4.88 -9.56
CA ILE A 47 0.92 4.93 -8.30
C ILE A 47 2.18 4.09 -8.46
N HIS A 48 3.38 4.63 -8.47
CA HIS A 48 4.61 3.81 -8.66
C HIS A 48 5.57 3.83 -7.46
N GLN A 49 5.25 4.61 -6.43
CA GLN A 49 6.13 4.85 -5.30
C GLN A 49 5.38 4.61 -3.99
N GLY A 50 6.13 4.29 -2.94
CA GLY A 50 5.59 4.03 -1.61
C GLY A 50 4.71 2.78 -1.56
N ILE A 51 4.87 1.85 -2.50
CA ILE A 51 4.00 0.67 -2.58
C ILE A 51 4.27 -0.27 -1.41
N VAL A 52 5.52 -0.42 -0.99
CA VAL A 52 5.83 -1.22 0.21
C VAL A 52 5.19 -0.60 1.44
N GLN A 53 5.31 0.72 1.61
CA GLN A 53 4.65 1.43 2.72
C GLN A 53 3.14 1.19 2.73
N VAL A 54 2.48 1.30 1.57
CA VAL A 54 1.04 1.04 1.46
C VAL A 54 0.69 -0.39 1.87
N ILE A 55 1.49 -1.39 1.47
CA ILE A 55 1.25 -2.78 1.87
C ILE A 55 1.36 -2.94 3.39
N LEU A 56 2.41 -2.39 3.99
CA LEU A 56 2.63 -2.46 5.43
C LEU A 56 1.51 -1.78 6.22
N ASP A 57 1.11 -0.58 5.79
CA ASP A 57 0.00 0.13 6.41
C ASP A 57 -1.32 -0.61 6.23
N ALA A 58 -1.57 -1.21 5.07
CA ALA A 58 -2.76 -2.00 4.81
C ALA A 58 -2.79 -3.29 5.65
N LEU A 59 -1.66 -3.96 5.87
CA LEU A 59 -1.54 -5.11 6.77
C LEU A 59 -1.86 -4.71 8.22
N LYS A 60 -1.28 -3.60 8.70
CA LYS A 60 -1.56 -3.08 10.04
C LYS A 60 -3.03 -2.69 10.21
N THR A 61 -3.60 -2.08 9.18
CA THR A 61 -5.01 -1.69 9.12
C THR A 61 -5.92 -2.92 9.09
N PHE A 62 -5.52 -3.98 8.40
CA PHE A 62 -6.25 -5.25 8.33
C PHE A 62 -6.33 -5.97 9.69
N ASP A 63 -5.33 -5.80 10.54
CA ASP A 63 -5.31 -6.32 11.91
C ASP A 63 -6.02 -5.39 12.93
N ASN A 64 -6.68 -4.32 12.48
CA ASN A 64 -7.38 -3.39 13.35
C ASN A 64 -8.67 -4.00 13.94
N GLU A 65 -9.01 -3.63 15.18
CA GLU A 65 -10.22 -4.09 15.87
C GLU A 65 -11.51 -3.46 15.30
N ASP A 66 -11.44 -2.27 14.70
CA ASP A 66 -12.58 -1.63 14.03
C ASP A 66 -12.82 -2.27 12.66
N PRO A 67 -13.98 -2.91 12.42
CA PRO A 67 -14.30 -3.56 11.15
C PRO A 67 -14.27 -2.62 9.93
N SER A 68 -14.59 -1.33 10.12
CA SER A 68 -14.55 -0.35 9.04
C SER A 68 -13.12 -0.01 8.63
N ILE A 69 -12.21 0.11 9.60
CA ILE A 69 -10.79 0.32 9.35
C ILE A 69 -10.21 -0.95 8.72
N GLN A 70 -10.47 -2.12 9.31
CA GLN A 70 -10.08 -3.42 8.78
C GLN A 70 -10.50 -3.62 7.32
N ALA A 71 -11.74 -3.29 6.96
CA ALA A 71 -12.23 -3.38 5.60
C ALA A 71 -11.44 -2.50 4.60
N CYS A 72 -10.94 -1.35 5.04
CA CYS A 72 -10.09 -0.49 4.22
C CYS A 72 -8.75 -1.17 3.90
N GLY A 73 -8.08 -1.74 4.91
CA GLY A 73 -6.85 -2.51 4.73
C GLY A 73 -7.06 -3.71 3.83
N ALA A 74 -8.12 -4.50 4.07
CA ALA A 74 -8.50 -5.64 3.24
C ALA A 74 -8.71 -5.24 1.76
N THR A 75 -9.41 -4.13 1.53
CA THR A 75 -9.70 -3.64 0.17
C THR A 75 -8.42 -3.31 -0.59
N ILE A 76 -7.48 -2.60 0.04
CA ILE A 76 -6.18 -2.30 -0.56
C ILE A 76 -5.46 -3.60 -0.94
N LEU A 77 -5.32 -4.53 0.00
CA LEU A 77 -4.60 -5.79 -0.20
C LEU A 77 -5.22 -6.63 -1.33
N VAL A 78 -6.55 -6.72 -1.39
CA VAL A 78 -7.26 -7.45 -2.47
C VAL A 78 -7.03 -6.81 -3.83
N VAL A 79 -7.14 -5.47 -3.92
CA VAL A 79 -6.90 -4.76 -5.19
C VAL A 79 -5.45 -4.94 -5.66
N MET A 80 -4.50 -4.92 -4.74
CA MET A 80 -3.09 -5.17 -5.05
C MET A 80 -2.85 -6.62 -5.50
N ALA A 81 -3.45 -7.59 -4.83
CA ALA A 81 -3.36 -9.01 -5.20
C ALA A 81 -3.98 -9.29 -6.57
N GLY A 82 -5.05 -8.58 -6.94
CA GLY A 82 -5.69 -8.68 -8.25
C GLY A 82 -4.91 -8.04 -9.40
N ASN A 83 -3.93 -7.17 -9.12
CA ASN A 83 -3.14 -6.51 -10.15
C ASN A 83 -1.93 -7.38 -10.55
N ALA A 84 -2.00 -8.01 -11.72
CA ALA A 84 -0.98 -8.96 -12.19
C ALA A 84 0.45 -8.41 -12.19
N ASN A 85 0.63 -7.13 -12.49
CA ASN A 85 1.95 -6.49 -12.55
C ASN A 85 2.56 -6.25 -11.16
N ARG A 86 1.72 -6.19 -10.11
CA ARG A 86 2.13 -5.78 -8.75
C ARG A 86 1.79 -6.77 -7.67
N ARG A 87 1.17 -7.90 -8.01
CA ARG A 87 0.97 -9.01 -7.08
C ARG A 87 2.29 -9.55 -6.55
N ASN A 88 3.36 -9.53 -7.36
CA ASN A 88 4.66 -10.05 -6.97
C ASN A 88 5.24 -9.30 -5.76
N ILE A 89 5.17 -7.97 -5.75
CA ILE A 89 5.68 -7.16 -4.62
C ILE A 89 4.87 -7.42 -3.35
N LEU A 90 3.53 -7.56 -3.46
CA LEU A 90 2.68 -7.92 -2.33
C LEU A 90 3.08 -9.30 -1.76
N CYS A 91 3.24 -10.30 -2.61
CA CYS A 91 3.66 -11.63 -2.18
C CYS A 91 5.04 -11.62 -1.53
N GLU A 92 5.99 -10.86 -2.08
CA GLU A 92 7.35 -10.74 -1.55
C GLU A 92 7.36 -10.08 -0.17
N VAL A 93 6.66 -8.95 -0.02
CA VAL A 93 6.50 -8.26 1.27
C VAL A 93 5.87 -9.18 2.32
N CYS A 94 4.75 -9.84 1.98
CA CYS A 94 4.09 -10.77 2.90
C CYS A 94 4.97 -11.98 3.27
N ALA A 95 5.73 -12.53 2.32
CA ALA A 95 6.61 -13.66 2.56
C ALA A 95 7.78 -13.29 3.49
N ILE A 96 8.38 -12.11 3.31
CA ILE A 96 9.44 -11.60 4.19
C ILE A 96 8.88 -11.34 5.58
N HIS A 97 7.73 -10.66 5.70
CA HIS A 97 7.10 -10.39 6.98
C HIS A 97 6.76 -11.69 7.74
N ALA A 98 6.20 -12.68 7.05
CA ALA A 98 5.94 -14.00 7.63
C ALA A 98 7.23 -14.72 8.05
N SER A 99 8.29 -14.61 7.26
CA SER A 99 9.61 -15.20 7.57
C SER A 99 10.22 -14.58 8.83
N PHE A 100 10.15 -13.26 8.97
CA PHE A 100 10.58 -12.56 10.19
C PHE A 100 9.84 -13.11 11.42
N ARG A 101 8.51 -13.20 11.34
CA ARG A 101 7.68 -13.75 12.43
C ARG A 101 8.05 -15.20 12.78
N LEU A 102 8.40 -16.03 11.81
CA LEU A 102 8.72 -17.44 12.01
C LEU A 102 10.13 -17.67 12.54
N PHE A 103 11.12 -16.95 12.00
CA PHE A 103 12.53 -17.25 12.22
C PHE A 103 13.23 -16.27 13.16
N MET A 104 12.74 -15.05 13.31
CA MET A 104 13.32 -14.04 14.20
C MET A 104 12.49 -13.87 15.47
N ARG A 105 12.63 -14.83 16.40
CA ARG A 105 11.80 -14.90 17.63
C ARG A 105 11.83 -13.66 18.53
N ASN A 106 12.88 -12.84 18.41
CA ASN A 106 13.06 -11.61 19.19
C ASN A 106 12.80 -10.34 18.35
N ALA A 107 12.45 -10.48 17.08
CA ALA A 107 12.15 -9.33 16.23
C ALA A 107 10.72 -8.88 16.44
N SER A 108 10.55 -7.58 16.56
CA SER A 108 9.26 -6.92 16.48
C SER A 108 8.77 -6.88 15.03
N PRO A 109 7.45 -6.75 14.78
CA PRO A 109 6.94 -6.46 13.44
C PRO A 109 7.59 -5.22 12.80
N GLN A 110 7.92 -4.20 13.61
CA GLN A 110 8.57 -2.97 13.15
C GLN A 110 9.99 -3.21 12.60
N ASP A 111 10.68 -4.27 13.06
CA ASP A 111 11.98 -4.65 12.51
C ASP A 111 11.83 -5.19 11.07
N ALA A 112 10.76 -5.95 10.81
CA ALA A 112 10.43 -6.42 9.47
C ALA A 112 10.06 -5.26 8.55
N ASP A 113 9.25 -4.30 9.04
CA ASP A 113 8.87 -3.10 8.30
C ASP A 113 10.09 -2.28 7.90
N THR A 114 10.99 -2.00 8.85
CA THR A 114 12.23 -1.25 8.61
C THR A 114 13.13 -1.96 7.60
N PHE A 115 13.23 -3.29 7.70
CA PHE A 115 14.01 -4.09 6.75
C PHE A 115 13.43 -4.01 5.34
N LEU A 116 12.12 -4.16 5.20
CA LEU A 116 11.40 -4.07 3.93
C LEU A 116 11.51 -2.68 3.28
N GLN A 117 11.37 -1.61 4.06
CA GLN A 117 11.58 -0.24 3.57
C GLN A 117 13.01 -0.01 3.08
N ARG A 118 14.02 -0.57 3.77
CA ARG A 118 15.41 -0.51 3.30
C ARG A 118 15.59 -1.30 2.01
N MET A 119 14.98 -2.47 1.89
CA MET A 119 15.04 -3.24 0.64
C MET A 119 14.41 -2.48 -0.53
N GLU A 120 13.29 -1.78 -0.32
CA GLU A 120 12.69 -0.89 -1.33
C GLU A 120 13.66 0.24 -1.71
N TYR A 121 14.23 0.92 -0.71
CA TYR A 121 15.18 2.03 -0.93
C TYR A 121 16.41 1.61 -1.75
N PHE A 122 16.93 0.40 -1.51
CA PHE A 122 18.07 -0.14 -2.25
C PHE A 122 17.70 -0.85 -3.56
N GLY A 123 16.41 -0.90 -3.94
CA GLY A 123 15.95 -1.57 -5.16
C GLY A 123 16.12 -3.10 -5.13
N LEU A 124 16.07 -3.70 -3.94
CA LEU A 124 16.26 -5.14 -3.74
C LEU A 124 14.96 -5.95 -3.87
N LEU A 125 13.81 -5.29 -3.81
CA LEU A 125 12.51 -5.91 -4.08
C LEU A 125 12.26 -5.88 -5.59
N LYS A 126 11.62 -6.92 -6.14
CA LYS A 126 11.36 -6.99 -7.59
C LYS A 126 10.65 -5.72 -8.08
N GLU A 127 11.17 -5.15 -9.15
CA GLU A 127 10.82 -3.83 -9.70
C GLU A 127 9.31 -3.54 -9.71
N LEU A 128 8.96 -2.30 -9.34
CA LEU A 128 7.65 -1.65 -9.45
C LEU A 128 7.36 -1.09 -10.84
#